data_AF-A0A7S0G5E5-F1
#
_entry.id   AF-A0A7S0G5E5-F1
#
_cell.length_a   1.000
_cell.length_b   1.000
_cell.length_c   1.000
_cell.angle_alpha   90.00
_cell.angle_beta   90.00
_cell.angle_gamma   90.00
#
_symmetry.space_group_name_H-M   'P 1'
#
loop_
_entity.id
_entity.type
_entity.pdbx_description
1 polymer ?
#
loop_
_entity_poly.entity_id
_entity_poly.type
_entity_poly.pdbx_seq_one_letter_code
_entity_poly.pdbx_strand_id
1 'polypeptide(L)'
;MNAIGTCTLNKVFLEFSERFWSEKDSYFAFIDGELIKGMASTSRRFYLFESLWESTRTSSLLAYSFGADAESQELLSDQELGDAVVNVLSSMFARERIKVVRVKASKWNSDTLAKGSFPFVPVNGSPEKFNIMSDPVAKRIFFAGDGTTTLFPGTVRGAFASGRREAARIAALYNR
;
A
#
# COMPACT_ATOMS: atom_id res chain seq x y z
N MET A 1 25.29 -8.70 2.34
CA MET A 1 24.67 -7.60 3.12
C MET A 1 23.21 -7.53 2.72
N ASN A 2 22.27 -7.93 3.57
CA ASN A 2 20.85 -7.79 3.26
C ASN A 2 20.35 -6.48 3.89
N ALA A 3 20.01 -5.51 3.03
CA ALA A 3 19.40 -4.24 3.40
C ALA A 3 17.94 -4.45 3.87
N ILE A 4 17.33 -3.40 4.44
CA ILE A 4 15.87 -3.38 4.65
C ILE A 4 15.21 -3.46 3.26
N GLY A 5 14.16 -4.27 3.13
CA GLY A 5 13.38 -4.35 1.90
C GLY A 5 12.30 -3.29 1.86
N THR A 6 11.83 -2.94 0.67
CA THR A 6 10.66 -2.06 0.49
C THR A 6 9.52 -2.85 -0.13
N CYS A 7 8.35 -2.84 0.51
CA CYS A 7 7.15 -3.47 -0.03
C CYS A 7 6.55 -2.61 -1.14
N THR A 8 5.84 -3.27 -2.06
CA THR A 8 4.92 -2.61 -2.99
C THR A 8 3.48 -3.01 -2.66
N LEU A 9 2.69 -2.01 -2.27
CA LEU A 9 1.24 -2.12 -2.06
C LEU A 9 0.59 -0.98 -2.83
N ASN A 10 -0.26 -1.33 -3.80
CA ASN A 10 -1.03 -0.35 -4.56
C ASN A 10 -2.52 -0.47 -4.28
N LYS A 11 -3.22 0.64 -4.47
CA LYS A 11 -4.66 0.76 -4.33
C LYS A 11 -5.25 1.28 -5.62
N VAL A 12 -6.35 0.67 -6.06
CA VAL A 12 -7.22 1.21 -7.11
C VAL A 12 -8.47 1.75 -6.43
N PHE A 13 -8.65 3.06 -6.45
CA PHE A 13 -9.87 3.73 -6.04
C PHE A 13 -10.88 3.68 -7.18
N LEU A 14 -12.11 3.25 -6.86
CA LEU A 14 -13.25 3.34 -7.76
C LEU A 14 -14.41 4.01 -7.05
N GLU A 15 -15.03 4.97 -7.71
CA GLU A 15 -16.33 5.50 -7.34
C GLU A 15 -17.38 5.03 -8.34
N PHE A 16 -18.54 4.67 -7.84
CA PHE A 16 -19.66 4.14 -8.61
C PHE A 16 -20.86 5.09 -8.56
N SER A 17 -21.74 4.99 -9.54
CA SER A 17 -22.98 5.80 -9.54
C SER A 17 -23.94 5.39 -8.42
N GLU A 18 -23.88 4.13 -8.01
CA GLU A 18 -24.69 3.56 -6.95
C GLU A 18 -23.91 2.49 -6.19
N ARG A 19 -24.21 2.33 -4.91
CA ARG A 19 -23.66 1.25 -4.08
C ARG A 19 -24.40 -0.04 -4.42
N PHE A 20 -23.64 -1.13 -4.62
CA PHE A 20 -24.20 -2.44 -4.93
C PHE A 20 -23.79 -3.56 -3.95
N TRP A 21 -22.90 -3.26 -2.99
CA TRP A 21 -22.53 -4.16 -1.90
C TRP A 21 -23.30 -3.82 -0.62
N SER A 22 -23.38 -4.77 0.32
CA SER A 22 -24.11 -4.64 1.59
C SER A 22 -23.63 -3.47 2.43
N GLU A 23 -24.54 -2.83 3.18
CA GLU A 23 -24.23 -1.79 4.17
C GLU A 23 -23.30 -2.26 5.28
N LYS A 24 -23.38 -3.54 5.62
CA LYS A 24 -22.63 -4.15 6.72
C LYS A 24 -21.21 -4.56 6.32
N ASP A 25 -20.90 -4.56 5.03
CA ASP A 25 -19.61 -5.06 4.53
C ASP A 25 -18.63 -3.89 4.39
N SER A 26 -17.76 -3.74 5.39
CA SER A 26 -16.63 -2.79 5.32
C SER A 26 -15.46 -3.35 4.50
N TYR A 27 -15.28 -4.67 4.51
CA TYR A 27 -14.26 -5.35 3.72
C TYR A 27 -14.85 -6.62 3.12
N PHE A 28 -14.42 -6.95 1.91
CA PHE A 28 -14.73 -8.23 1.29
C PHE A 28 -13.55 -8.69 0.45
N ALA A 29 -13.35 -10.00 0.42
CA ALA A 29 -12.22 -10.63 -0.25
C ALA A 29 -12.70 -11.43 -1.45
N PHE A 30 -11.93 -11.35 -2.54
CA PHE A 30 -12.11 -12.22 -3.69
C PHE A 30 -11.02 -13.29 -3.66
N ILE A 31 -11.45 -14.54 -3.48
CA ILE A 31 -10.58 -15.71 -3.53
C ILE A 31 -10.97 -16.47 -4.78
N ASP A 32 -10.07 -16.52 -5.74
CA ASP A 32 -10.27 -17.36 -6.92
C ASP A 32 -10.21 -18.83 -6.49
N GLY A 33 -11.32 -19.55 -6.72
CA GLY A 33 -11.53 -20.93 -6.25
C GLY A 33 -10.68 -21.95 -6.98
N GLU A 34 -10.11 -21.59 -8.14
CA GLU A 34 -9.05 -22.34 -8.77
C GLU A 34 -7.76 -21.54 -8.67
N LEU A 35 -6.72 -22.12 -8.06
CA LEU A 35 -5.35 -21.77 -8.44
C LEU A 35 -5.20 -22.16 -9.91
N ILE A 36 -5.67 -21.33 -10.84
CA ILE A 36 -5.79 -21.69 -12.25
C ILE A 36 -4.42 -22.08 -12.77
N LYS A 37 -4.19 -23.40 -12.86
CA LYS A 37 -3.11 -24.00 -13.64
C LYS A 37 -3.44 -23.70 -15.10
N GLY A 38 -2.91 -22.60 -15.63
CA GLY A 38 -3.03 -22.28 -17.05
C GLY A 38 -3.45 -20.86 -17.40
N MET A 39 -3.87 -20.03 -16.45
CA MET A 39 -3.93 -18.59 -16.70
C MET A 39 -2.51 -18.03 -16.62
N ALA A 40 -1.87 -17.93 -17.79
CA ALA A 40 -0.85 -16.93 -18.02
C ALA A 40 -1.49 -15.53 -17.87
N SER A 41 -1.66 -15.06 -16.63
CA SER A 41 -2.17 -13.72 -16.30
C SER A 41 -1.85 -13.39 -14.84
N THR A 42 -0.57 -13.42 -14.50
CA THR A 42 -0.03 -13.05 -13.17
C THR A 42 0.04 -11.54 -12.96
N SER A 43 -0.93 -10.75 -13.44
CA SER A 43 -0.82 -9.27 -13.39
C SER A 43 -2.07 -8.50 -12.96
N ARG A 44 -3.19 -9.17 -12.61
CA ARG A 44 -4.46 -8.46 -12.34
C ARG A 44 -5.26 -9.03 -11.17
N ARG A 45 -4.57 -9.52 -10.14
CA ARG A 45 -5.24 -10.03 -8.93
C ARG A 45 -5.53 -8.88 -7.98
N PHE A 46 -6.80 -8.78 -7.57
CA PHE A 46 -7.29 -7.91 -6.52
C PHE A 46 -7.89 -8.79 -5.44
N TYR A 47 -7.23 -8.82 -4.28
CA TYR A 47 -7.55 -9.81 -3.24
C TYR A 47 -8.53 -9.28 -2.20
N LEU A 48 -8.41 -7.99 -1.90
CA LEU A 48 -9.13 -7.33 -0.83
C LEU A 48 -9.76 -6.05 -1.38
N PHE A 49 -11.01 -5.86 -1.03
CA PHE A 49 -11.77 -4.65 -1.29
C PHE A 49 -12.21 -4.04 0.03
N GLU A 50 -12.07 -2.72 0.12
CA GLU A 50 -12.52 -1.93 1.26
C GLU A 50 -13.62 -0.99 0.80
N SER A 51 -14.73 -0.98 1.52
CA SER A 51 -15.75 0.05 1.35
C SER A 51 -15.37 1.32 2.09
N LEU A 52 -15.40 2.44 1.37
CA LEU A 52 -15.23 3.76 1.95
C LEU A 52 -16.55 4.36 2.47
N TRP A 53 -17.66 3.63 2.41
CA TRP A 53 -18.96 4.17 2.76
C TRP A 53 -19.02 4.77 4.17
N GLU A 54 -18.43 4.10 5.16
CA GLU A 54 -18.47 4.60 6.54
C GLU A 54 -17.63 5.87 6.75
N SER A 55 -16.57 6.06 5.97
CA SER A 55 -15.67 7.20 6.10
C SER A 55 -16.06 8.39 5.21
N THR A 56 -16.66 8.15 4.04
CA THR A 56 -16.94 9.20 3.04
C THR A 56 -18.42 9.36 2.70
N ARG A 57 -19.27 8.38 3.05
CA ARG A 57 -20.68 8.29 2.60
C ARG A 57 -20.83 8.33 1.07
N THR A 58 -19.79 7.90 0.34
CA THR A 58 -19.82 7.74 -1.12
C THR A 58 -19.84 6.26 -1.50
N SER A 59 -20.42 5.97 -2.67
CA SER A 59 -20.37 4.65 -3.30
C SER A 59 -18.97 4.39 -3.85
N SER A 60 -17.98 4.18 -2.98
CA SER A 60 -16.59 4.04 -3.37
C SER A 60 -15.92 2.83 -2.71
N LEU A 61 -15.01 2.21 -3.46
CA LEU A 61 -14.19 1.09 -3.04
C LEU A 61 -12.70 1.39 -3.23
N LEU A 62 -11.87 0.78 -2.40
CA LEU A 62 -10.45 0.56 -2.67
C LEU A 62 -10.23 -0.91 -2.97
N ALA A 63 -9.60 -1.22 -4.09
CA ALA A 63 -9.09 -2.56 -4.39
C ALA A 63 -7.58 -2.61 -4.13
N TYR A 64 -7.13 -3.62 -3.40
CA TYR A 64 -5.74 -3.76 -2.96
C TYR A 64 -4.97 -4.79 -3.78
N SER A 65 -3.74 -4.43 -4.13
CA SER A 65 -2.75 -5.29 -4.77
C SER A 65 -1.43 -5.25 -3.99
N PHE A 66 -0.70 -6.37 -3.99
CA PHE A 66 0.53 -6.52 -3.21
C PHE A 66 1.65 -7.15 -4.04
N GLY A 67 2.90 -6.85 -3.71
CA GLY A 67 4.09 -7.51 -4.28
C GLY A 67 4.16 -7.42 -5.80
N ALA A 68 4.53 -8.52 -6.45
CA ALA A 68 4.72 -8.58 -7.90
C ALA A 68 3.46 -8.20 -8.71
N ASP A 69 2.26 -8.52 -8.19
CA ASP A 69 1.01 -8.08 -8.83
C ASP A 69 0.92 -6.56 -8.80
N ALA A 70 1.17 -5.93 -7.65
CA ALA A 70 1.14 -4.47 -7.52
C ALA A 70 2.19 -3.78 -8.40
N GLU A 71 3.38 -4.36 -8.54
CA GLU A 71 4.47 -3.83 -9.38
C GLU A 71 4.11 -3.92 -10.86
N SER A 72 3.64 -5.08 -11.33
CA SER A 72 3.26 -5.27 -12.74
C SER A 72 2.08 -4.38 -13.16
N GLN A 73 1.17 -4.10 -12.23
CA GLN A 73 0.01 -3.23 -12.45
C GLN A 73 0.38 -1.76 -12.67
N GLU A 74 1.56 -1.30 -12.24
CA GLU A 74 1.96 0.11 -12.45
C GLU A 74 2.21 0.44 -13.93
N LEU A 75 2.37 -0.58 -14.79
CA LEU A 75 2.48 -0.42 -16.24
C LEU A 75 1.13 -0.10 -16.91
N LEU A 76 0.02 -0.35 -16.22
CA LEU A 76 -1.33 -0.15 -16.75
C LEU A 76 -1.83 1.27 -16.46
N SER A 77 -2.74 1.74 -17.29
CA SER A 77 -3.47 3.00 -17.06
C SER A 77 -4.52 2.85 -15.94
N ASP A 78 -4.95 3.99 -15.38
CA ASP A 78 -6.02 4.01 -14.38
C ASP A 78 -7.29 3.34 -14.91
N GLN A 79 -7.63 3.54 -16.20
CA GLN A 79 -8.82 2.93 -16.82
C GLN A 79 -8.69 1.40 -16.94
N GLU A 80 -7.55 0.89 -17.42
CA GLU A 80 -7.34 -0.57 -17.54
C GLU A 80 -7.40 -1.28 -16.18
N LEU A 81 -6.89 -0.63 -15.13
CA LEU A 81 -6.99 -1.13 -13.76
C LEU A 81 -8.43 -1.08 -13.25
N GLY A 82 -9.15 0.01 -13.54
CA GLY A 82 -10.58 0.13 -13.22
C GLY A 82 -11.42 -0.97 -13.87
N ASP A 83 -11.23 -1.21 -15.17
CA ASP A 83 -11.93 -2.25 -15.91
C ASP A 83 -11.60 -3.65 -15.37
N ALA A 84 -10.34 -3.90 -15.02
CA ALA A 84 -9.93 -5.16 -14.40
C ALA A 84 -10.59 -5.38 -13.03
N VAL A 85 -10.68 -4.34 -12.20
CA VAL A 85 -11.41 -4.40 -10.92
C VAL A 85 -12.90 -4.64 -11.14
N VAL A 86 -13.52 -3.94 -12.09
CA VAL A 86 -14.94 -4.13 -12.42
C VAL A 86 -15.23 -5.55 -12.86
N ASN A 87 -14.36 -6.18 -13.64
CA ASN A 87 -14.54 -7.58 -14.03
C ASN A 87 -14.58 -8.53 -12.82
N VAL A 88 -13.69 -8.32 -11.84
CA VAL A 88 -13.70 -9.08 -10.59
C VAL A 88 -14.99 -8.84 -9.80
N LEU A 89 -15.39 -7.57 -9.64
CA LEU A 89 -16.60 -7.21 -8.91
C LEU A 89 -17.89 -7.73 -9.58
N SER A 90 -17.96 -7.69 -10.90
CA SER A 90 -19.10 -8.21 -11.68
C SER A 90 -19.27 -9.71 -11.47
N SER A 91 -18.16 -10.47 -11.42
CA SER A 91 -18.17 -11.89 -11.08
C SER A 91 -18.59 -12.13 -9.63
N MET A 92 -18.01 -11.37 -8.69
CA MET A 92 -18.27 -11.53 -7.25
C MET A 92 -19.72 -11.26 -6.86
N PHE A 93 -20.35 -10.25 -7.47
CA PHE A 93 -21.71 -9.83 -7.14
C PHE A 93 -22.76 -10.27 -8.17
N ALA A 94 -22.38 -11.10 -9.15
CA ALA A 94 -23.24 -11.55 -10.25
C ALA A 94 -24.00 -10.38 -10.92
N ARG A 95 -23.29 -9.29 -11.23
CA ARG A 95 -23.88 -8.05 -11.76
C ARG A 95 -23.21 -7.65 -13.06
N GLU A 96 -23.97 -7.59 -14.15
CA GLU A 96 -23.42 -7.30 -15.49
C GLU A 96 -23.07 -5.83 -15.73
N ARG A 97 -23.72 -4.91 -15.02
CA ARG A 97 -23.60 -3.45 -15.26
C ARG A 97 -23.25 -2.71 -13.98
N ILE A 98 -21.95 -2.63 -13.70
CA ILE A 98 -21.40 -1.77 -12.65
C ILE A 98 -20.93 -0.46 -13.31
N LYS A 99 -21.57 0.66 -12.99
CA LYS A 99 -21.25 1.97 -13.56
C LYS A 99 -20.21 2.70 -12.70
N VAL A 100 -19.02 2.88 -13.26
CA VAL A 100 -17.91 3.61 -12.62
C VAL A 100 -17.95 5.08 -13.04
N VAL A 101 -17.77 5.97 -12.06
CA VAL A 101 -17.75 7.42 -12.21
C VAL A 101 -16.32 7.95 -12.24
N ARG A 102 -15.46 7.45 -11.34
CA ARG A 102 -14.04 7.85 -11.25
C ARG A 102 -13.17 6.64 -10.92
N VAL A 103 -11.97 6.64 -11.48
CA VAL A 103 -10.92 5.67 -11.16
C VAL A 103 -9.61 6.39 -10.90
N LYS A 104 -8.85 5.93 -9.90
CA LYS A 104 -7.48 6.36 -9.67
C LYS A 104 -6.66 5.23 -9.08
N ALA A 105 -5.48 4.94 -9.63
CA ALA A 105 -4.56 3.98 -9.05
C ALA A 105 -3.32 4.66 -8.46
N SER A 106 -2.82 4.11 -7.35
CA SER A 106 -1.48 4.45 -6.84
C SER A 106 -0.40 3.66 -7.58
N LYS A 107 0.81 4.23 -7.67
CA LYS A 107 1.99 3.60 -8.28
C LYS A 107 3.24 3.85 -7.42
N TRP A 108 3.22 3.33 -6.20
CA TRP A 108 4.24 3.62 -5.19
C TRP A 108 5.66 3.15 -5.56
N ASN A 109 5.81 2.05 -6.29
CA ASN A 109 7.12 1.50 -6.64
C ASN A 109 7.84 2.33 -7.70
N SER A 110 7.12 2.79 -8.73
CA SER A 110 7.66 3.65 -9.79
C SER A 110 7.79 5.11 -9.39
N ASP A 111 7.07 5.56 -8.35
CA ASP A 111 7.22 6.91 -7.78
C ASP A 111 8.70 7.19 -7.45
N THR A 112 9.22 8.29 -7.98
CA THR A 112 10.65 8.65 -7.86
C THR A 112 11.05 9.11 -6.48
N LEU A 113 10.10 9.55 -5.66
CA LEU A 113 10.30 10.03 -4.29
C LEU A 113 10.07 8.91 -3.27
N ALA A 114 9.16 7.97 -3.55
CA ALA A 114 8.82 6.90 -2.61
C ALA A 114 9.59 5.60 -2.86
N LYS A 115 9.75 5.16 -4.12
CA LYS A 115 10.41 3.89 -4.51
C LYS A 115 9.88 2.66 -3.77
N GLY A 116 8.57 2.66 -3.51
CA GLY A 116 7.82 1.63 -2.80
C GLY A 116 6.90 2.22 -1.73
N SER A 117 6.25 1.36 -0.97
CA SER A 117 5.16 1.73 -0.06
C SER A 117 5.61 1.85 1.39
N PHE A 118 6.25 0.82 1.94
CA PHE A 118 6.74 0.81 3.32
C PHE A 118 7.85 -0.23 3.51
N PRO A 119 8.74 -0.04 4.49
CA PRO A 119 9.85 -0.95 4.75
C PRO A 119 9.41 -2.26 5.40
N PHE A 120 10.17 -3.33 5.15
CA PHE A 120 10.02 -4.63 5.81
C PHE A 120 11.38 -5.32 6.03
N VAL A 121 11.40 -6.29 6.94
CA VAL A 121 12.59 -7.14 7.15
C VAL A 121 12.53 -8.29 6.15
N PRO A 122 13.48 -8.40 5.20
CA PRO A 122 13.48 -9.49 4.24
C PRO A 122 13.77 -10.84 4.91
N VAL A 123 13.53 -11.93 4.18
CA VAL A 123 13.95 -13.27 4.61
C VAL A 123 15.46 -13.25 4.90
N ASN A 124 15.86 -13.82 6.03
CA ASN A 124 17.24 -13.77 6.54
C ASN A 124 17.75 -12.33 6.86
N GLY A 125 16.85 -11.36 6.97
CA GLY A 125 17.13 -10.01 7.48
C GLY A 125 17.05 -9.93 9.00
N SER A 126 17.45 -8.79 9.56
CA SER A 126 17.34 -8.50 11.00
C SER A 126 16.64 -7.16 11.23
N PRO A 127 15.69 -7.06 12.19
CA PRO A 127 15.10 -5.79 12.60
C PRO A 127 16.12 -4.78 13.12
N GLU A 128 17.29 -5.23 13.60
CA GLU A 128 18.38 -4.33 14.03
C GLU A 128 18.87 -3.39 12.91
N LYS A 129 18.59 -3.74 11.64
CA LYS A 129 18.86 -2.86 10.51
C LYS A 129 18.12 -1.52 10.61
N PHE A 130 16.92 -1.49 11.19
CA PHE A 130 16.21 -0.22 11.45
C PHE A 130 16.98 0.68 12.43
N ASN A 131 17.69 0.10 13.40
CA ASN A 131 18.52 0.85 14.34
C ASN A 131 19.75 1.42 13.62
N ILE A 132 20.41 0.62 12.78
CA ILE A 132 21.55 1.09 11.96
C ILE A 132 21.12 2.26 11.06
N MET A 133 19.93 2.19 10.46
CA MET A 133 19.37 3.28 9.65
C MET A 133 19.04 4.54 10.47
N SER A 134 18.96 4.44 11.79
CA SER A 134 18.72 5.57 12.69
C SER A 134 19.99 6.23 13.22
N ASP A 135 21.16 5.68 12.91
CA ASP A 135 22.43 6.16 13.44
C ASP A 135 22.86 7.46 12.74
N PRO A 136 23.16 8.53 13.48
CA PRO A 136 23.59 9.78 12.89
C PRO A 136 25.03 9.68 12.37
N VAL A 137 25.31 10.37 11.26
CA VAL A 137 26.66 10.45 10.69
C VAL A 137 27.34 11.74 11.15
N ALA A 138 28.49 11.58 11.81
CA ALA A 138 29.34 12.66 12.30
C ALA A 138 28.63 13.73 13.15
N LYS A 139 27.51 13.37 13.80
CA LYS A 139 26.61 14.30 14.54
C LYS A 139 26.16 15.50 13.69
N ARG A 140 26.09 15.33 12.37
CA ARG A 140 25.70 16.38 11.40
C ARG A 140 24.55 15.96 10.50
N ILE A 141 24.49 14.67 10.17
CA ILE A 141 23.41 14.10 9.36
C ILE A 141 22.62 13.16 10.27
N PHE A 142 21.30 13.34 10.31
CA PHE A 142 20.37 12.58 11.14
C PHE A 142 19.30 11.96 10.25
N PHE A 143 18.82 10.78 10.64
CA PHE A 143 17.84 10.02 9.86
C PHE A 143 16.57 9.78 10.68
N ALA A 144 15.45 10.21 10.12
CA ALA A 144 14.11 9.96 10.62
C ALA A 144 13.27 9.34 9.49
N GLY A 145 12.15 8.73 9.86
CA GLY A 145 11.26 8.01 8.96
C GLY A 145 10.83 6.67 9.55
N ASP A 146 9.78 6.11 8.98
CA ASP A 146 9.25 4.78 9.31
C ASP A 146 10.27 3.64 9.07
N GLY A 147 11.26 3.87 8.20
CA GLY A 147 12.42 3.00 7.97
C GLY A 147 13.59 3.17 8.96
N THR A 148 13.42 3.96 10.03
CA THR A 148 14.49 4.25 11.02
C THR A 148 14.07 3.88 12.44
N THR A 149 13.06 3.04 12.61
CA THR A 149 12.51 2.70 13.92
C THR A 149 12.15 1.22 14.01
N THR A 150 12.54 0.58 15.11
CA THR A 150 12.05 -0.75 15.50
C THR A 150 10.69 -0.66 16.20
N LEU A 151 10.31 0.52 16.68
CA LEU A 151 9.00 0.80 17.25
C LEU A 151 8.04 1.22 16.14
N PHE A 152 7.08 0.34 15.82
CA PHE A 152 6.06 0.53 14.78
C PHE A 152 6.63 0.80 13.37
N PRO A 153 7.51 -0.07 12.83
CA PRO A 153 8.09 0.11 11.49
C PRO A 153 7.00 0.15 10.40
N GLY A 154 7.24 0.94 9.36
CA GLY A 154 6.30 1.07 8.23
C GLY A 154 4.96 1.73 8.56
N THR A 155 4.88 2.48 9.66
CA THR A 155 3.65 3.17 10.07
C THR A 155 3.85 4.68 10.20
N VAL A 156 2.77 5.44 10.04
CA VAL A 156 2.74 6.89 10.30
C VAL A 156 3.17 7.22 11.73
N ARG A 157 2.74 6.39 12.71
CA ARG A 157 3.13 6.57 14.12
C ARG A 157 4.64 6.38 14.31
N GLY A 158 5.24 5.39 13.65
CA GLY A 158 6.68 5.15 13.66
C GLY A 158 7.44 6.33 13.07
N ALA A 159 7.02 6.82 11.90
CA ALA A 159 7.60 8.01 11.28
C ALA A 159 7.54 9.23 12.21
N PHE A 160 6.37 9.52 12.79
CA PHE A 160 6.20 10.62 13.73
C PHE A 160 7.10 10.51 14.96
N ALA A 161 7.16 9.32 15.57
CA ALA A 161 8.00 9.07 16.75
C ALA A 161 9.50 9.23 16.42
N SER A 162 9.95 8.74 15.27
CA SER A 162 11.33 8.89 14.81
C SER A 162 11.71 10.36 14.56
N GLY A 163 10.79 11.17 14.02
CA GLY A 163 10.99 12.61 13.84
C GLY A 163 11.19 13.33 15.17
N ARG A 164 10.37 13.02 16.18
CA ARG A 164 10.56 13.55 17.54
C ARG A 164 11.89 13.13 18.17
N ARG A 165 12.32 11.88 17.94
CA ARG A 165 13.59 11.34 18.42
C ARG A 165 14.78 12.13 17.85
N GLU A 166 14.82 12.34 16.53
CA GLU A 166 15.92 13.11 15.92
C GLU A 166 15.88 14.60 16.29
N ALA A 167 14.68 15.20 16.39
CA ALA A 167 14.56 16.58 16.87
C ALA A 167 15.17 16.77 18.27
N ALA A 168 14.91 15.84 19.21
CA ALA A 168 15.50 15.88 20.54
C ALA A 168 17.03 15.68 20.50
N ARG A 169 17.53 14.75 19.67
CA ARG A 169 18.98 14.53 19.48
C ARG A 169 19.68 15.78 18.97
N ILE A 170 19.08 16.46 17.99
CA ILE A 170 19.62 17.71 17.42
C ILE A 170 19.61 18.81 18.46
N ALA A 171 18.48 19.02 19.16
CA ALA A 171 18.38 20.07 20.19
C ALA A 171 19.44 19.90 21.31
N ALA A 172 19.73 18.67 21.72
CA ALA A 172 20.75 18.36 22.72
C ALA A 172 22.18 18.73 22.29
N LEU A 173 22.46 18.91 20.99
CA LEU A 173 23.77 19.40 20.53
C LEU A 173 23.98 20.89 20.75
N TYR A 174 22.89 21.66 20.79
CA TYR A 174 22.92 23.13 20.83
C TYR A 174 22.54 23.72 22.21
N ASN A 175 21.96 22.92 23.11
CA ASN A 175 21.70 23.34 24.50
C ASN A 175 22.96 23.28 25.38
N ARG A 176 24.03 23.97 24.97
CA ARG A 176 25.23 24.18 25.78
C ARG A 176 25.19 25.53 26.49
#